data_AF-A0A354CW44-F1
#
_entry.id   AF-A0A354CW44-F1
#
_cell.length_a   1.000
_cell.length_b   1.000
_cell.length_c   1.000
_cell.angle_alpha   90.00
_cell.angle_beta   90.00
_cell.angle_gamma   90.00
#
_symmetry.space_group_name_H-M   'P 1'
#
loop_
_entity.id
_entity.type
_entity.pdbx_description
1 polymer ?
#
loop_
_entity_poly.entity_id
_entity_poly.type
_entity_poly.pdbx_seq_one_letter_code
_entity_poly.pdbx_strand_id
1 'polypeptide(L)'
;MVAIAPFQALRYDLERVRLSDALCPPYDIISASARAQLCARSSYNFVRLELPEEDGDADRYTAARRLLESWRQQRILVQDAQPSIYLTEHTFRWAGQRWSRLGWISLLRFTPPLAEGTLIDQSSGVGLKRIDRSSNRPPLVARGAGFTGSTADQVLRHEATFDAPKADRAKLLETVRAQLSPIFCIVPDADHQVQAFLTRLAQADLPTAMAALGPSDPSARTTPPWRGGLAQDSAPRAQGKVPRPPAPCDSGRAGAMPVGLHGQETIRLWPITDPQAIAGLQQLIARGRALVADGHHRFAVACSHRHLCDGVMTYFACSDDPAVQVHPIHRVVHGAAIDPAAWQAHLQELCDWEPAASVEDGWQRLSRADGVGSFLYYTPPQAAVVRVRGEVLAQFARDTSLPQRLAQLDVTILHHLLLPRLAGSGLPVEAVRYTPDFREAVQMAQEAQLACAWGLRPIPLATVFELASQRLTLPQKSTYFYPKAPAGLVVYPFDPAPSATNAGRHGDVSVR
;
A
#
# COMPACT_ATOMS: atom_id res chain seq x y z
N MET A 1 -10.53 -2.92 -19.33
CA MET A 1 -11.51 -2.62 -18.27
C MET A 1 -10.91 -3.09 -16.97
N VAL A 2 -11.09 -2.39 -15.85
CA VAL A 2 -10.70 -2.95 -14.55
C VAL A 2 -11.62 -4.14 -14.29
N ALA A 3 -11.09 -5.35 -14.46
CA ALA A 3 -11.87 -6.57 -14.31
C ALA A 3 -11.51 -7.22 -12.97
N ILE A 4 -12.52 -7.43 -12.12
CA ILE A 4 -12.35 -8.18 -10.87
C ILE A 4 -13.07 -9.53 -10.92
N ALA A 5 -12.63 -10.48 -10.09
CA ALA A 5 -13.32 -11.73 -9.89
C ALA A 5 -13.31 -12.17 -8.42
N PRO A 6 -14.37 -12.89 -7.98
CA PRO A 6 -14.35 -13.60 -6.71
C PRO A 6 -13.33 -14.75 -6.75
N PHE A 7 -12.85 -15.19 -5.59
CA PHE A 7 -11.96 -16.35 -5.46
C PHE A 7 -12.25 -17.13 -4.18
N GLN A 8 -11.79 -18.37 -4.11
CA GLN A 8 -11.87 -19.18 -2.90
C GLN A 8 -10.62 -18.94 -2.05
N ALA A 9 -10.73 -18.14 -1.00
CA ALA A 9 -9.61 -17.89 -0.10
C ALA A 9 -9.37 -19.07 0.85
N LEU A 10 -8.14 -19.19 1.33
CA LEU A 10 -7.87 -19.78 2.64
C LEU A 10 -8.02 -18.69 3.71
N ARG A 11 -8.75 -18.99 4.78
CA ARG A 11 -8.96 -18.11 5.94
C ARG A 11 -8.74 -18.87 7.24
N TYR A 12 -8.41 -18.17 8.30
CA TYR A 12 -8.31 -18.80 9.62
C TYR A 12 -9.65 -19.40 10.06
N ASP A 13 -9.59 -20.60 10.63
CA ASP A 13 -10.69 -21.17 11.39
C ASP A 13 -10.81 -20.42 12.73
N LEU A 14 -11.87 -19.63 12.87
CA LEU A 14 -12.09 -18.77 14.03
C LEU A 14 -12.42 -19.55 15.30
N GLU A 15 -12.77 -20.84 15.20
CA GLU A 15 -12.93 -21.71 16.37
C GLU A 15 -11.57 -22.13 16.94
N ARG A 16 -10.51 -22.09 16.12
CA ARG A 16 -9.15 -22.54 16.47
C ARG A 16 -8.18 -21.39 16.72
N VAL A 17 -8.38 -20.26 16.03
CA VAL A 17 -7.44 -19.15 16.02
C VAL A 17 -8.14 -17.84 16.31
N ARG A 18 -7.65 -17.13 17.33
CA ARG A 18 -8.04 -15.75 17.57
C ARG A 18 -7.39 -14.84 16.51
N LEU A 19 -8.19 -14.34 15.58
CA LEU A 19 -7.71 -13.59 14.41
C LEU A 19 -6.80 -12.40 14.80
N SER A 20 -7.13 -11.65 15.86
CA SER A 20 -6.33 -10.52 16.36
C SER A 20 -4.88 -10.87 16.70
N ASP A 21 -4.61 -12.12 17.10
CA ASP A 21 -3.25 -12.56 17.47
C ASP A 21 -2.51 -13.19 16.28
N ALA A 22 -3.25 -13.50 15.21
CA ALA A 22 -2.77 -14.23 14.04
C ALA A 22 -2.46 -13.33 12.84
N LEU A 23 -3.00 -12.11 12.78
CA LEU A 23 -2.67 -11.16 11.71
C LEU A 23 -1.31 -10.49 11.95
N CYS A 24 -0.73 -9.96 10.88
CA CYS A 24 0.45 -9.09 10.94
C CYS A 24 0.31 -7.88 10.01
N PRO A 25 1.07 -6.80 10.27
CA PRO A 25 1.17 -5.69 9.32
C PRO A 25 1.80 -6.14 7.99
N PRO A 26 1.74 -5.32 6.93
CA PRO A 26 2.49 -5.58 5.71
C PRO A 26 4.01 -5.73 5.97
N TYR A 27 4.67 -6.60 5.22
CA TYR A 27 6.08 -6.97 5.47
C TYR A 27 7.07 -5.81 5.42
N ASP A 28 6.76 -4.74 4.67
CA ASP A 28 7.67 -3.63 4.42
C ASP A 28 7.84 -2.69 5.63
N ILE A 29 7.05 -2.91 6.69
CA ILE A 29 7.11 -2.15 7.95
C ILE A 29 7.43 -3.02 9.17
N ILE A 30 7.80 -4.30 8.99
CA ILE A 30 8.11 -5.21 10.09
C ILE A 30 9.63 -5.23 10.34
N SER A 31 10.06 -4.72 11.49
CA SER A 31 11.43 -4.89 11.98
C SER A 31 11.68 -6.30 12.52
N ALA A 32 12.95 -6.70 12.67
CA ALA A 32 13.29 -8.01 13.26
C ALA A 32 12.73 -8.18 14.69
N SER A 33 12.78 -7.12 15.50
CA SER A 33 12.21 -7.13 16.85
C SER A 33 10.67 -7.21 16.82
N ALA A 34 10.02 -6.46 15.94
CA ALA A 34 8.57 -6.53 15.74
C ALA A 34 8.13 -7.93 15.27
N ARG A 35 8.90 -8.56 14.39
CA ARG A 35 8.67 -9.94 13.96
C ARG A 35 8.74 -10.91 15.14
N ALA A 36 9.79 -10.82 15.97
CA ALA A 36 9.94 -11.70 17.13
C ALA A 36 8.74 -11.56 18.09
N GLN A 37 8.27 -10.33 18.32
CA GLN A 37 7.07 -10.06 19.12
C GLN A 37 5.81 -10.67 18.49
N LEU A 38 5.61 -10.55 17.19
CA LEU A 38 4.49 -11.15 16.46
C LEU A 38 4.52 -12.69 16.56
N CYS A 39 5.71 -13.29 16.39
CA CYS A 39 5.92 -14.73 16.55
C CYS A 39 5.61 -15.24 17.97
N ALA A 40 5.91 -14.42 19.00
CA ALA A 40 5.63 -14.73 20.39
C ALA A 40 4.14 -14.59 20.76
N ARG A 41 3.39 -13.73 20.05
CA ARG A 41 1.94 -13.56 20.27
C ARG A 41 1.13 -14.81 19.90
N SER A 42 1.52 -15.50 18.83
CA SER A 42 0.84 -16.71 18.38
C SER A 42 1.76 -17.61 17.56
N SER A 43 1.70 -18.93 17.79
CA SER A 43 2.29 -19.93 16.89
C SER A 43 1.70 -19.87 15.49
N TYR A 44 0.48 -19.36 15.36
CA TYR A 44 -0.23 -19.14 14.10
C TYR A 44 -0.18 -17.69 13.63
N ASN A 45 0.80 -16.88 14.06
CA ASN A 45 0.94 -15.53 13.51
C ASN A 45 1.41 -15.59 12.04
N PHE A 46 0.68 -14.87 11.18
CA PHE A 46 0.85 -14.89 9.73
C PHE A 46 2.20 -14.31 9.27
N VAL A 47 2.93 -13.59 10.14
CA VAL A 47 4.30 -13.14 9.87
C VAL A 47 5.24 -14.29 9.49
N ARG A 48 4.95 -15.51 9.96
CA ARG A 48 5.72 -16.72 9.63
C ARG A 48 5.61 -17.11 8.15
N LEU A 49 4.53 -16.73 7.48
CA LEU A 49 4.33 -16.91 6.04
C LEU A 49 4.73 -15.66 5.26
N GLU A 50 4.36 -14.48 5.75
CA GLU A 50 4.56 -13.20 5.06
C GLU A 50 6.04 -12.74 5.05
N LEU A 51 6.78 -13.04 6.12
CA LEU A 51 8.21 -12.77 6.26
C LEU A 51 8.92 -14.02 6.80
N PRO A 52 9.04 -15.06 5.95
CA PRO A 52 9.52 -16.36 6.38
C PRO A 52 11.03 -16.36 6.63
N GLU A 53 11.45 -17.23 7.54
CA GLU A 53 12.85 -17.51 7.86
C GLU A 53 13.19 -18.95 7.47
N GLU A 54 14.49 -19.23 7.37
CA GLU A 54 14.99 -20.59 7.13
C GLU A 54 14.63 -21.51 8.29
N ASP A 55 14.41 -22.80 7.99
CA ASP A 55 14.00 -23.81 8.97
C ASP A 55 14.74 -25.12 8.70
N GLY A 56 15.77 -25.39 9.51
CA GLY A 56 16.70 -26.50 9.30
C GLY A 56 17.37 -26.41 7.93
N ASP A 57 17.25 -27.46 7.12
CA ASP A 57 17.82 -27.51 5.76
C ASP A 57 16.92 -26.84 4.70
N ALA A 58 15.72 -26.38 5.06
CA ALA A 58 14.81 -25.74 4.12
C ALA A 58 15.10 -24.24 4.01
N ASP A 59 15.24 -23.77 2.76
CA ASP A 59 15.24 -22.33 2.51
C ASP A 59 13.91 -21.70 2.98
N ARG A 60 13.94 -20.40 3.29
CA ARG A 60 12.78 -19.70 3.85
C ARG A 60 11.49 -19.84 3.05
N TYR A 61 11.56 -19.96 1.71
CA TYR A 61 10.37 -20.06 0.87
C TYR A 61 9.77 -21.47 0.93
N THR A 62 10.63 -22.48 0.97
CA THR A 62 10.26 -23.88 1.17
C THR A 62 9.69 -24.09 2.56
N ALA A 63 10.26 -23.45 3.58
CA ALA A 63 9.72 -23.42 4.94
C ALA A 63 8.31 -22.81 4.96
N ALA A 64 8.10 -21.67 4.30
CA ALA A 64 6.77 -21.05 4.16
C ALA A 64 5.76 -21.98 3.46
N ARG A 65 6.16 -22.66 2.37
CA ARG A 65 5.31 -23.63 1.66
C ARG A 65 4.89 -24.78 2.57
N ARG A 66 5.84 -25.38 3.30
CA ARG A 66 5.57 -26.47 4.26
C ARG A 66 4.65 -26.03 5.38
N LEU A 67 4.87 -24.82 5.92
CA LEU A 67 4.03 -24.25 6.97
C LEU A 67 2.60 -24.02 6.49
N LEU A 68 2.42 -23.46 5.29
CA LEU A 68 1.10 -23.25 4.69
C LEU A 68 0.35 -24.58 4.51
N GLU A 69 1.00 -25.63 4.00
CA GLU A 69 0.38 -26.96 3.89
C GLU A 69 0.04 -27.57 5.25
N SER A 70 0.94 -27.44 6.23
CA SER A 70 0.68 -27.88 7.60
C SER A 70 -0.56 -27.21 8.18
N TRP A 71 -0.69 -25.89 8.04
CA TRP A 71 -1.86 -25.14 8.51
C TRP A 71 -3.15 -25.55 7.79
N ARG A 72 -3.09 -25.90 6.50
CA ARG A 72 -4.25 -26.43 5.75
C ARG A 72 -4.66 -27.82 6.28
N GLN A 73 -3.70 -28.73 6.44
CA GLN A 73 -3.93 -30.09 6.94
C GLN A 73 -4.49 -30.08 8.36
N GLN A 74 -3.96 -29.21 9.22
CA GLN A 74 -4.41 -29.02 10.59
C GLN A 74 -5.71 -28.21 10.72
N ARG A 75 -6.31 -27.79 9.60
CA ARG A 75 -7.49 -26.92 9.55
C ARG A 75 -7.33 -25.62 10.33
N ILE A 76 -6.11 -25.12 10.47
CA ILE A 76 -5.81 -23.78 10.98
C ILE A 76 -6.22 -22.75 9.93
N LEU A 77 -5.92 -23.05 8.65
CA LEU A 77 -6.46 -22.36 7.49
C LEU A 77 -7.45 -23.27 6.77
N VAL A 78 -8.66 -22.78 6.55
CA VAL A 78 -9.75 -23.50 5.87
C VAL A 78 -10.08 -22.78 4.56
N GLN A 79 -10.28 -23.57 3.51
CA GLN A 79 -10.70 -23.06 2.21
C GLN A 79 -12.19 -22.74 2.22
N ASP A 80 -12.55 -21.55 1.71
CA ASP A 80 -13.94 -21.17 1.57
C ASP A 80 -14.69 -22.10 0.62
N ALA A 81 -15.95 -22.39 0.94
CA ALA A 81 -16.78 -23.33 0.18
C ALA A 81 -17.13 -22.82 -1.23
N GLN A 82 -17.15 -21.50 -1.43
CA GLN A 82 -17.50 -20.87 -2.70
C GLN A 82 -16.64 -19.63 -2.97
N PRO A 83 -16.38 -19.28 -4.24
CA PRO A 83 -15.69 -18.05 -4.58
C PRO A 83 -16.44 -16.83 -4.02
N SER A 84 -15.72 -15.93 -3.36
CA SER A 84 -16.28 -14.72 -2.75
C SER A 84 -15.52 -13.46 -3.16
N ILE A 85 -16.19 -12.31 -3.09
CA ILE A 85 -15.54 -11.01 -2.89
C ILE A 85 -15.57 -10.71 -1.40
N TYR A 86 -14.46 -10.25 -0.82
CA TYR A 86 -14.38 -10.04 0.62
C TYR A 86 -14.54 -8.55 0.93
N LEU A 87 -15.74 -8.14 1.33
CA LEU A 87 -15.97 -6.78 1.81
C LEU A 87 -15.20 -6.57 3.12
N THR A 88 -14.68 -5.37 3.33
CA THR A 88 -13.90 -5.02 4.52
C THR A 88 -14.34 -3.68 5.09
N GLU A 89 -14.29 -3.56 6.40
CA GLU A 89 -14.40 -2.29 7.12
C GLU A 89 -13.17 -2.14 8.00
N HIS A 90 -12.36 -1.12 7.74
CA HIS A 90 -11.14 -0.85 8.48
C HIS A 90 -11.30 0.41 9.31
N THR A 91 -11.37 0.25 10.61
CA THR A 91 -11.37 1.35 11.57
C THR A 91 -9.97 1.57 12.13
N PHE A 92 -9.54 2.83 12.22
CA PHE A 92 -8.24 3.22 12.77
C PHE A 92 -8.31 4.61 13.42
N ARG A 93 -7.24 4.99 14.13
CA ARG A 93 -7.11 6.35 14.68
C ARG A 93 -6.00 7.10 13.95
N TRP A 94 -6.29 8.33 13.57
CA TRP A 94 -5.34 9.22 12.91
C TRP A 94 -5.60 10.67 13.33
N ALA A 95 -4.52 11.39 13.65
CA ALA A 95 -4.58 12.78 14.15
C ALA A 95 -5.55 12.97 15.34
N GLY A 96 -5.63 11.97 16.24
CA GLY A 96 -6.53 11.97 17.39
C GLY A 96 -7.99 11.60 17.07
N GLN A 97 -8.38 11.57 15.80
CA GLN A 97 -9.71 11.23 15.32
C GLN A 97 -9.82 9.74 14.95
N ARG A 98 -11.04 9.21 15.00
CA ARG A 98 -11.35 7.84 14.56
C ARG A 98 -11.89 7.89 13.13
N TRP A 99 -11.34 7.07 12.27
CA TRP A 99 -11.73 6.91 10.87
C TRP A 99 -12.24 5.50 10.63
N SER A 100 -13.13 5.34 9.65
CA SER A 100 -13.56 4.02 9.15
C SER A 100 -13.57 4.07 7.63
N ARG A 101 -13.05 3.02 6.99
CA ARG A 101 -12.96 2.87 5.54
C ARG A 101 -13.64 1.59 5.10
N LEU A 102 -14.51 1.69 4.10
CA LEU A 102 -14.99 0.50 3.39
C LEU A 102 -14.08 0.21 2.20
N GLY A 103 -13.79 -1.08 2.00
CA GLY A 103 -13.02 -1.56 0.86
C GLY A 103 -13.37 -3.01 0.58
N TRP A 104 -12.73 -3.63 -0.41
CA TRP A 104 -12.95 -5.04 -0.69
C TRP A 104 -11.69 -5.74 -1.17
N ILE A 105 -11.60 -7.05 -0.97
CA ILE A 105 -10.55 -7.89 -1.52
C ILE A 105 -11.15 -8.79 -2.62
N SER A 106 -10.54 -8.76 -3.80
CA SER A 106 -10.92 -9.60 -4.95
C SER A 106 -9.70 -9.82 -5.85
N LEU A 107 -9.81 -10.69 -6.86
CA LEU A 107 -8.76 -10.82 -7.87
C LEU A 107 -8.91 -9.72 -8.90
N LEU A 108 -7.88 -8.92 -9.10
CA LEU A 108 -7.70 -8.08 -10.28
C LEU A 108 -7.24 -8.97 -11.43
N ARG A 109 -8.12 -9.22 -12.41
CA ARG A 109 -7.80 -10.10 -13.55
C ARG A 109 -6.73 -9.49 -14.45
N PHE A 110 -5.86 -10.35 -14.97
CA PHE A 110 -5.05 -10.00 -16.13
C PHE A 110 -6.00 -9.80 -17.32
N THR A 111 -6.08 -8.59 -17.85
CA THR A 111 -6.85 -8.35 -19.07
C THR A 111 -6.04 -8.95 -20.23
N PRO A 112 -6.63 -9.81 -21.08
CA PRO A 112 -5.91 -10.37 -22.22
C PRO A 112 -5.54 -9.23 -23.18
N PRO A 113 -4.33 -9.20 -23.77
CA PRO A 113 -3.99 -8.22 -24.81
C PRO A 113 -5.13 -8.14 -25.82
N LEU A 114 -5.51 -6.92 -26.23
CA LEU A 114 -6.34 -6.78 -27.43
C LEU A 114 -5.63 -7.59 -28.52
N ALA A 115 -6.35 -8.53 -29.15
CA ALA A 115 -5.79 -9.36 -30.20
C ALA A 115 -5.05 -8.47 -31.22
N GLU A 116 -3.86 -8.90 -31.65
CA GLU A 116 -3.14 -8.23 -32.74
C GLU A 116 -4.11 -8.09 -33.92
N GLY A 117 -4.48 -6.84 -34.25
CA GLY A 117 -5.38 -6.53 -35.35
C GLY A 117 -6.60 -5.67 -35.02
N THR A 118 -6.91 -5.37 -33.75
CA THR A 118 -7.97 -4.40 -33.45
C THR A 118 -7.46 -2.97 -33.65
N LEU A 119 -7.54 -2.50 -34.89
CA LEU A 119 -7.41 -1.08 -35.23
C LEU A 119 -8.49 -0.30 -34.46
N ILE A 120 -8.06 0.51 -33.49
CA ILE A 120 -8.90 1.56 -32.92
C ILE A 120 -8.97 2.64 -34.00
N ASP A 121 -10.12 2.75 -34.65
CA ASP A 121 -10.43 3.82 -35.60
C ASP A 121 -10.23 5.19 -34.90
N GLN A 122 -9.18 5.89 -35.28
CA GLN A 122 -8.91 7.28 -34.90
C GLN A 122 -9.21 8.24 -36.05
N SER A 123 -10.30 8.03 -36.78
CA SER A 123 -10.78 9.00 -37.76
C SER A 123 -11.50 10.18 -37.09
N SER A 124 -10.71 11.12 -36.57
CA SER A 124 -11.05 12.55 -36.65
C SER A 124 -9.80 13.42 -36.63
N GLY A 125 -9.22 13.59 -37.83
CA GLY A 125 -8.77 14.90 -38.27
C GLY A 125 -7.26 15.20 -38.23
N VAL A 126 -6.73 15.39 -39.46
CA VAL A 126 -5.62 16.29 -39.84
C VAL A 126 -4.20 15.67 -39.95
N GLY A 127 -3.91 15.17 -41.15
CA GLY A 127 -2.76 15.61 -41.97
C GLY A 127 -1.34 15.17 -41.59
N LEU A 128 -0.91 14.00 -42.08
CA LEU A 128 0.50 13.55 -42.05
C LEU A 128 1.31 14.14 -43.24
N LYS A 129 2.38 14.90 -42.94
CA LYS A 129 3.55 15.02 -43.82
C LYS A 129 4.63 14.06 -43.34
N ARG A 130 5.10 13.25 -44.29
CA ARG A 130 6.14 12.22 -44.18
C ARG A 130 7.50 12.86 -43.87
N ILE A 131 8.15 12.47 -42.77
CA ILE A 131 9.54 12.88 -42.46
C ILE A 131 10.47 11.69 -42.71
N ASP A 132 11.50 11.99 -43.49
CA ASP A 132 12.58 11.15 -43.97
C ASP A 132 13.52 10.66 -42.85
N ARG A 133 14.04 9.44 -43.00
CA ARG A 133 14.98 8.80 -42.06
C ARG A 133 16.40 9.11 -42.48
N SER A 134 16.98 10.20 -41.97
CA SER A 134 18.44 10.35 -41.95
C SER A 134 18.90 11.37 -40.89
N SER A 135 19.10 10.92 -39.65
CA SER A 135 20.09 11.56 -38.77
C SER A 135 20.50 10.67 -37.61
N ASN A 136 21.80 10.39 -37.58
CA ASN A 136 22.53 9.54 -36.65
C ASN A 136 22.74 10.29 -35.30
N ARG A 137 22.13 9.83 -34.20
CA ARG A 137 22.44 10.23 -32.81
C ARG A 137 22.33 9.01 -31.88
N PRO A 138 23.20 8.88 -30.87
CA PRO A 138 23.34 7.66 -30.07
C PRO A 138 22.10 7.43 -29.17
N PRO A 139 21.75 6.18 -28.85
CA PRO A 139 20.54 5.87 -28.12
C PRO A 139 20.67 6.22 -26.63
N LEU A 140 19.74 7.03 -26.14
CA LEU A 140 19.40 7.11 -24.74
C LEU A 140 18.91 5.73 -24.26
N VAL A 141 19.41 5.36 -23.09
CA VAL A 141 19.34 4.05 -22.43
C VAL A 141 17.92 3.47 -22.34
N ALA A 142 17.87 2.16 -22.46
CA ALA A 142 16.74 1.30 -22.76
C ALA A 142 15.49 1.50 -21.89
N ARG A 143 14.36 1.66 -22.57
CA ARG A 143 13.02 1.35 -22.08
C ARG A 143 13.02 -0.09 -21.54
N GLY A 144 12.65 -0.26 -20.28
CA GLY A 144 12.31 -1.58 -19.73
C GLY A 144 11.29 -2.26 -20.63
N ALA A 145 11.53 -3.53 -20.94
CA ALA A 145 10.75 -4.34 -21.86
C ALA A 145 9.24 -4.13 -21.67
N GLY A 146 8.59 -3.69 -22.75
CA GLY A 146 7.18 -3.31 -22.76
C GLY A 146 6.27 -4.49 -22.46
N PHE A 147 5.43 -4.34 -21.44
CA PHE A 147 4.20 -5.11 -21.31
C PHE A 147 3.23 -4.65 -22.41
N THR A 148 3.11 -5.41 -23.48
CA THR A 148 2.16 -5.17 -24.57
C THR A 148 0.85 -5.89 -24.29
N GLY A 149 -0.19 -5.17 -23.81
CA GLY A 149 -1.57 -5.67 -23.82
C GLY A 149 -2.47 -5.37 -22.60
N SER A 150 -3.46 -4.50 -22.82
CA SER A 150 -4.79 -4.27 -22.20
C SER A 150 -5.01 -4.13 -20.67
N THR A 151 -4.11 -4.59 -19.79
CA THR A 151 -4.24 -4.34 -18.32
C THR A 151 -3.47 -3.08 -17.89
N ALA A 152 -2.35 -2.81 -18.57
CA ALA A 152 -1.38 -1.78 -18.21
C ALA A 152 -1.86 -0.33 -18.42
N ASP A 153 -2.88 -0.12 -19.26
CA ASP A 153 -3.42 1.22 -19.54
C ASP A 153 -4.45 1.67 -18.49
N GLN A 154 -4.91 0.73 -17.65
CA GLN A 154 -5.99 0.97 -16.69
C GLN A 154 -5.56 0.73 -15.26
N VAL A 155 -4.56 -0.12 -15.05
CA VAL A 155 -3.86 -0.26 -13.78
C VAL A 155 -2.66 0.67 -13.78
N LEU A 156 -2.81 1.81 -13.15
CA LEU A 156 -1.82 2.88 -13.10
C LEU A 156 -0.79 2.57 -12.01
N ARG A 157 0.49 2.69 -12.35
CA ARG A 157 1.61 2.57 -11.41
C ARG A 157 2.24 3.94 -11.23
N HIS A 158 2.51 4.32 -9.99
CA HIS A 158 3.14 5.60 -9.67
C HIS A 158 4.58 5.47 -9.16
N GLU A 159 5.10 4.25 -8.99
CA GLU A 159 6.47 3.98 -8.53
C GLU A 159 7.13 2.93 -9.44
N ALA A 160 8.44 3.06 -9.63
CA ALA A 160 9.25 2.10 -10.37
C ALA A 160 9.51 0.82 -9.56
N THR A 161 9.79 -0.29 -10.24
CA THR A 161 10.08 -1.58 -9.61
C THR A 161 11.52 -2.04 -9.83
N PHE A 162 12.15 -2.62 -8.81
CA PHE A 162 13.57 -2.98 -8.81
C PHE A 162 13.79 -4.49 -8.82
N ASP A 163 14.92 -4.93 -9.38
CA ASP A 163 15.14 -6.33 -9.72
C ASP A 163 15.27 -7.25 -8.50
N ALA A 164 16.03 -6.84 -7.47
CA ALA A 164 16.20 -7.67 -6.27
C ALA A 164 14.86 -7.94 -5.52
N PRO A 165 14.02 -6.93 -5.22
CA PRO A 165 12.69 -7.18 -4.64
C PRO A 165 11.76 -8.00 -5.54
N LYS A 166 11.86 -7.88 -6.87
CA LYS A 166 11.08 -8.70 -7.81
C LYS A 166 11.53 -10.16 -7.76
N ALA A 167 12.84 -10.44 -7.72
CA ALA A 167 13.38 -11.80 -7.65
C ALA A 167 12.99 -12.52 -6.34
N ASP A 168 13.10 -11.82 -5.21
CA ASP A 168 12.61 -12.30 -3.90
C ASP A 168 11.14 -12.72 -3.94
N ARG A 169 10.29 -11.83 -4.47
CA ARG A 169 8.84 -12.06 -4.56
C ARG A 169 8.46 -13.12 -5.58
N ALA A 170 9.21 -13.24 -6.67
CA ALA A 170 9.03 -14.31 -7.65
C ALA A 170 9.28 -15.67 -7.00
N LYS A 171 10.42 -15.83 -6.31
CA LYS A 171 10.76 -17.10 -5.65
C LYS A 171 9.73 -17.48 -4.59
N LEU A 172 9.22 -16.51 -3.81
CA LEU A 172 8.14 -16.73 -2.85
C LEU A 172 6.85 -17.20 -3.56
N LEU A 173 6.41 -16.50 -4.61
CA LEU A 173 5.18 -16.83 -5.35
C LEU A 173 5.26 -18.22 -6.02
N GLU A 174 6.38 -18.51 -6.69
CA GLU A 174 6.63 -19.78 -7.38
C GLU A 174 6.69 -20.96 -6.41
N THR A 175 7.32 -20.78 -5.25
CA THR A 175 7.54 -21.84 -4.28
C THR A 175 6.31 -22.07 -3.41
N VAL A 176 5.69 -21.00 -2.89
CA VAL A 176 4.55 -21.09 -1.95
C VAL A 176 3.24 -21.40 -2.66
N ARG A 177 3.13 -21.06 -3.96
CA ARG A 177 1.94 -21.30 -4.80
C ARG A 177 0.66 -20.66 -4.26
N ALA A 178 0.81 -19.51 -3.60
CA ALA A 178 -0.28 -18.69 -3.11
C ALA A 178 0.12 -17.21 -3.07
N GLN A 179 -0.85 -16.32 -3.22
CA GLN A 179 -0.69 -14.91 -2.88
C GLN A 179 -1.06 -14.74 -1.40
N LEU A 180 -0.06 -14.40 -0.59
CA LEU A 180 -0.17 -14.34 0.88
C LEU A 180 -0.76 -13.03 1.38
N SER A 181 -0.55 -11.94 0.64
CA SER A 181 -1.01 -10.60 1.00
C SER A 181 -1.49 -9.83 -0.24
N PRO A 182 -2.55 -9.03 -0.13
CA PRO A 182 -3.09 -8.30 -1.27
C PRO A 182 -2.21 -7.10 -1.63
N ILE A 183 -2.14 -6.74 -2.91
CA ILE A 183 -1.72 -5.39 -3.30
C ILE A 183 -2.81 -4.38 -2.91
N PHE A 184 -2.48 -3.10 -2.79
CA PHE A 184 -3.48 -2.05 -2.53
C PHE A 184 -3.73 -1.26 -3.81
N CYS A 185 -4.99 -1.22 -4.25
CA CYS A 185 -5.43 -0.35 -5.34
C CYS A 185 -6.46 0.69 -4.87
N ILE A 186 -6.39 1.88 -5.47
CA ILE A 186 -7.39 2.94 -5.31
C ILE A 186 -8.14 3.08 -6.63
N VAL A 187 -9.47 3.06 -6.58
CA VAL A 187 -10.32 3.33 -7.74
C VAL A 187 -10.95 4.72 -7.64
N PRO A 188 -11.03 5.48 -8.75
CA PRO A 188 -11.83 6.70 -8.79
C PRO A 188 -13.31 6.38 -8.57
N ASP A 189 -13.97 7.15 -7.72
CA ASP A 189 -15.41 7.08 -7.46
C ASP A 189 -16.00 8.49 -7.30
N ALA A 190 -15.78 9.35 -8.30
CA ALA A 190 -16.18 10.76 -8.23
C ALA A 190 -17.69 10.97 -8.01
N ASP A 191 -18.53 9.99 -8.40
CA ASP A 191 -19.98 10.01 -8.24
C ASP A 191 -20.46 9.25 -6.99
N HIS A 192 -19.54 8.78 -6.12
CA HIS A 192 -19.80 8.02 -4.89
C HIS A 192 -20.64 6.74 -5.09
N GLN A 193 -20.65 6.18 -6.29
CA GLN A 193 -21.49 5.03 -6.64
C GLN A 193 -20.97 3.73 -6.02
N VAL A 194 -19.65 3.53 -6.05
CA VAL A 194 -19.02 2.35 -5.45
C VAL A 194 -19.17 2.41 -3.94
N GLN A 195 -18.85 3.54 -3.32
CA GLN A 195 -18.98 3.72 -1.87
C GLN A 195 -20.42 3.51 -1.40
N ALA A 196 -21.42 4.10 -2.07
CA ALA A 196 -22.82 3.87 -1.74
C ALA A 196 -23.25 2.41 -1.90
N PHE A 197 -22.71 1.70 -2.90
CA PHE A 197 -22.94 0.28 -3.10
C PHE A 197 -22.35 -0.56 -1.95
N LEU A 198 -21.09 -0.32 -1.57
CA LEU A 198 -20.43 -1.01 -0.46
C LEU A 198 -21.14 -0.76 0.87
N THR A 199 -21.61 0.46 1.13
CA THR A 199 -22.37 0.78 2.35
C THR A 199 -23.67 -0.02 2.43
N ARG A 200 -24.41 -0.16 1.32
CA ARG A 200 -25.62 -0.99 1.28
C ARG A 200 -25.31 -2.46 1.55
N LEU A 201 -24.21 -2.98 1.00
CA LEU A 201 -23.78 -4.35 1.29
C LEU A 201 -23.40 -4.54 2.76
N ALA A 202 -22.64 -3.60 3.35
CA ALA A 202 -22.23 -3.69 4.75
C ALA A 202 -23.41 -3.64 5.75
N GLN A 203 -24.53 -3.03 5.35
CA GLN A 203 -25.76 -2.95 6.15
C GLN A 203 -26.67 -4.17 6.00
N ALA A 204 -26.41 -5.04 5.02
CA ALA A 204 -27.10 -6.32 4.93
C ALA A 204 -26.58 -7.23 6.06
N ASP A 205 -27.45 -8.11 6.58
CA ASP A 205 -27.18 -8.98 7.73
C ASP A 205 -26.20 -10.11 7.34
N LEU A 206 -24.93 -9.74 7.11
CA LEU A 206 -23.88 -10.59 6.57
C LEU A 206 -23.05 -11.26 7.68
N PRO A 207 -22.67 -12.55 7.54
CA PRO A 207 -21.74 -13.20 8.45
C PRO A 207 -20.42 -12.44 8.54
N THR A 208 -19.99 -12.07 9.76
CA THR A 208 -18.86 -11.16 10.00
C THR A 208 -17.69 -11.86 10.71
N ALA A 209 -16.46 -11.69 10.21
CA ALA A 209 -15.23 -11.92 10.98
C ALA A 209 -14.63 -10.57 11.43
N MET A 210 -14.11 -10.47 12.66
CA MET A 210 -13.55 -9.22 13.20
C MET A 210 -12.20 -9.47 13.90
N ALA A 211 -11.23 -8.58 13.68
CA ALA A 211 -9.93 -8.59 14.36
C ALA A 211 -9.50 -7.19 14.77
N ALA A 212 -8.86 -7.08 15.92
CA ALA A 212 -8.18 -5.86 16.38
C ALA A 212 -6.67 -5.99 16.16
N LEU A 213 -6.01 -4.94 15.70
CA LEU A 213 -4.56 -4.87 15.51
C LEU A 213 -3.97 -3.82 16.47
N GLY A 214 -2.85 -4.17 17.12
CA GLY A 214 -2.13 -3.28 18.04
C GLY A 214 -1.94 -3.89 19.44
N PRO A 215 -1.20 -3.21 20.35
CA PRO A 215 -1.10 -3.65 21.74
C PRO A 215 -2.49 -3.60 22.40
N SER A 216 -2.89 -4.73 23.00
CA SER A 216 -4.16 -4.85 23.73
C SER A 216 -4.17 -3.91 24.93
N ASP A 217 -5.08 -2.94 24.93
CA ASP A 217 -5.36 -2.12 26.12
C ASP A 217 -6.37 -2.88 27.00
N PRO A 218 -5.99 -3.26 28.24
CA PRO A 218 -6.89 -3.97 29.15
C PRO A 218 -8.10 -3.14 29.61
N SER A 219 -8.18 -1.84 29.27
CA SER A 219 -9.31 -0.97 29.60
C SER A 219 -10.43 -0.91 28.54
N ALA A 220 -10.22 -1.50 27.35
CA ALA A 220 -11.23 -1.54 26.31
C ALA A 220 -12.31 -2.59 26.65
N ARG A 221 -13.40 -2.14 27.30
CA ARG A 221 -14.59 -2.99 27.53
C ARG A 221 -15.12 -3.49 26.19
N THR A 222 -14.92 -4.76 25.91
CA THR A 222 -15.68 -5.50 24.90
C THR A 222 -17.13 -5.51 25.32
N THR A 223 -18.01 -4.82 24.60
CA THR A 223 -19.45 -5.05 24.72
C THR A 223 -19.75 -6.50 24.35
N PRO A 224 -20.50 -7.26 25.17
CA PRO A 224 -20.79 -8.65 24.89
C PRO A 224 -21.72 -8.79 23.67
N PRO A 225 -21.67 -9.93 22.94
CA PRO A 225 -22.62 -10.22 21.88
C PRO A 225 -24.01 -10.40 22.49
N TRP A 226 -24.96 -9.65 21.95
CA TRP A 226 -26.38 -9.70 22.27
C TRP A 226 -26.90 -11.15 22.20
N ARG A 227 -27.49 -11.67 23.30
CA ARG A 227 -28.27 -12.92 23.29
C ARG A 227 -29.72 -12.58 22.99
N GLY A 228 -30.27 -13.17 21.93
CA GLY A 228 -31.67 -13.04 21.56
C GLY A 228 -32.61 -13.62 22.63
N GLY A 229 -33.69 -12.90 22.88
CA GLY A 229 -34.86 -13.35 23.63
C GLY A 229 -36.09 -12.68 23.04
N LEU A 230 -36.99 -13.49 22.48
CA LEU A 230 -38.30 -13.10 21.96
C LEU A 230 -39.18 -12.53 23.09
N ALA A 231 -39.77 -11.36 22.86
CA ALA A 231 -41.02 -10.96 23.49
C ALA A 231 -41.81 -10.09 22.49
N GLN A 232 -43.03 -10.55 22.20
CA GLN A 232 -44.07 -9.82 21.46
C GLN A 232 -44.49 -8.59 22.30
N ASP A 233 -44.59 -7.41 21.69
CA ASP A 233 -45.86 -6.69 21.59
C ASP A 233 -45.74 -5.28 20.98
N SER A 234 -46.75 -4.97 20.15
CA SER A 234 -47.29 -3.65 19.78
C SER A 234 -46.41 -2.58 19.10
N ALA A 235 -46.80 -2.27 17.86
CA ALA A 235 -46.37 -1.11 17.08
C ALA A 235 -46.78 0.23 17.73
N PRO A 236 -46.13 1.35 17.34
CA PRO A 236 -46.78 2.16 16.32
C PRO A 236 -45.87 2.66 15.20
N ARG A 237 -46.51 2.95 14.06
CA ARG A 237 -45.97 3.57 12.85
C ARG A 237 -45.27 4.90 13.15
N ALA A 238 -44.05 5.08 12.63
CA ALA A 238 -43.48 6.40 12.34
C ALA A 238 -42.71 6.36 11.02
N GLN A 239 -42.96 7.37 10.20
CA GLN A 239 -42.54 7.52 8.81
C GLN A 239 -41.03 7.76 8.66
N GLY A 240 -40.55 7.54 7.43
CA GLY A 240 -39.15 7.43 7.06
C GLY A 240 -38.22 8.57 7.47
N LYS A 241 -37.00 8.19 7.84
CA LYS A 241 -35.76 8.93 7.61
C LYS A 241 -34.63 7.92 7.49
N VAL A 242 -34.03 7.85 6.30
CA VAL A 242 -32.74 7.18 6.07
C VAL A 242 -31.71 7.84 7.01
N PRO A 243 -30.87 7.09 7.75
CA PRO A 243 -29.83 7.69 8.56
C PRO A 243 -28.86 8.44 7.64
N ARG A 244 -28.77 9.76 7.83
CA ARG A 244 -27.74 10.58 7.19
C ARG A 244 -26.38 10.09 7.72
N PRO A 245 -25.35 9.91 6.87
CA PRO A 245 -24.00 9.70 7.39
C PRO A 245 -23.64 10.86 8.33
N PRO A 246 -22.88 10.61 9.41
CA PRO A 246 -22.45 11.70 10.29
C PRO A 246 -21.77 12.77 9.44
N ALA A 247 -22.20 14.02 9.60
CA ALA A 247 -21.61 15.14 8.90
C ALA A 247 -20.08 15.15 9.15
N PRO A 248 -19.25 15.49 8.15
CA PRO A 248 -17.85 15.76 8.41
C PRO A 248 -17.81 16.94 9.40
N CYS A 249 -17.40 16.67 10.63
CA CYS A 249 -17.17 17.73 11.60
C CYS A 249 -15.99 18.56 11.11
N ASP A 250 -16.32 19.75 10.60
CA ASP A 250 -15.38 20.83 10.34
C ASP A 250 -14.66 21.21 11.63
N SER A 251 -13.35 20.95 11.66
CA SER A 251 -12.28 21.68 12.37
C SER A 251 -11.04 20.80 12.47
N GLY A 252 -10.51 20.41 11.32
CA GLY A 252 -9.10 20.02 11.24
C GLY A 252 -8.27 21.23 11.68
N ARG A 253 -7.61 21.14 12.85
CA ARG A 253 -6.53 22.07 13.18
C ARG A 253 -5.42 21.89 12.14
N ALA A 254 -5.46 22.71 11.08
CA ALA A 254 -4.41 22.79 10.09
C ALA A 254 -3.09 23.16 10.80
N GLY A 255 -2.21 22.17 10.94
CA GLY A 255 -0.88 22.31 11.54
C GLY A 255 -0.54 21.39 12.71
N ALA A 256 -1.43 20.51 13.20
CA ALA A 256 -0.98 19.51 14.17
C ALA A 256 0.03 18.54 13.51
N MET A 257 1.24 18.40 14.07
CA MET A 257 2.16 17.36 13.62
C MET A 257 1.50 16.00 13.88
N PRO A 258 1.31 15.16 12.85
CA PRO A 258 0.67 13.87 13.03
C PRO A 258 1.39 13.08 14.13
N VAL A 259 0.61 12.47 15.02
CA VAL A 259 1.10 11.63 16.11
C VAL A 259 1.06 10.20 15.58
N GLY A 260 2.23 9.55 15.41
CA GLY A 260 2.40 8.10 15.43
C GLY A 260 1.48 7.26 14.53
N LEU A 261 2.02 6.63 13.49
CA LEU A 261 1.31 5.61 12.69
C LEU A 261 1.16 4.26 13.42
N HIS A 262 0.80 4.25 14.71
CA HIS A 262 0.48 3.02 15.43
C HIS A 262 -0.64 3.26 16.45
N GLY A 263 -1.87 3.00 16.01
CA GLY A 263 -3.08 3.02 16.83
C GLY A 263 -3.71 1.64 16.96
N GLN A 264 -4.70 1.53 17.86
CA GLN A 264 -5.63 0.40 17.85
C GLN A 264 -6.43 0.44 16.55
N GLU A 265 -6.15 -0.49 15.65
CA GLU A 265 -6.94 -0.67 14.43
C GLU A 265 -7.91 -1.84 14.62
N THR A 266 -8.98 -1.85 13.86
CA THR A 266 -9.92 -2.97 13.81
C THR A 266 -10.32 -3.18 12.37
N ILE A 267 -10.26 -4.42 11.91
CA ILE A 267 -10.72 -4.79 10.58
C ILE A 267 -11.82 -5.85 10.68
N ARG A 268 -12.89 -5.60 9.95
CA ARG A 268 -13.97 -6.56 9.73
C ARG A 268 -13.94 -7.03 8.29
N LEU A 269 -14.37 -8.27 8.09
CA LEU A 269 -14.40 -8.91 6.79
C LEU A 269 -15.69 -9.72 6.63
N TRP A 270 -16.34 -9.56 5.48
CA TRP A 270 -17.55 -10.28 5.07
C TRP A 270 -17.34 -10.95 3.71
N PRO A 271 -17.44 -12.28 3.60
CA PRO A 271 -17.48 -12.94 2.30
C PRO A 271 -18.82 -12.68 1.61
N ILE A 272 -18.77 -12.09 0.42
CA ILE A 272 -19.92 -11.85 -0.45
C ILE A 272 -19.95 -12.94 -1.52
N THR A 273 -20.96 -13.80 -1.46
CA THR A 273 -21.20 -14.90 -2.41
C THR A 273 -22.37 -14.65 -3.36
N ASP A 274 -23.22 -13.65 -3.10
CA ASP A 274 -24.36 -13.33 -3.95
C ASP A 274 -23.91 -12.91 -5.36
N PRO A 275 -24.28 -13.66 -6.42
CA PRO A 275 -23.90 -13.34 -7.79
C PRO A 275 -24.38 -11.96 -8.25
N GLN A 276 -25.53 -11.47 -7.75
CA GLN A 276 -26.05 -10.16 -8.13
C GLN A 276 -25.20 -9.03 -7.52
N ALA A 277 -24.86 -9.14 -6.23
CA ALA A 277 -23.94 -8.22 -5.57
C ALA A 277 -22.56 -8.19 -6.25
N ILE A 278 -22.01 -9.37 -6.58
CA ILE A 278 -20.71 -9.48 -7.28
C ILE A 278 -20.78 -8.80 -8.65
N ALA A 279 -21.80 -9.11 -9.45
CA ALA A 279 -21.98 -8.52 -10.78
C ALA A 279 -22.18 -7.00 -10.72
N GLY A 280 -22.93 -6.50 -9.74
CA GLY A 280 -23.12 -5.07 -9.52
C GLY A 280 -21.80 -4.34 -9.26
N LEU A 281 -20.96 -4.86 -8.37
CA LEU A 281 -19.64 -4.28 -8.10
C LEU A 281 -18.72 -4.34 -9.34
N GLN A 282 -18.71 -5.46 -10.06
CA GLN A 282 -17.95 -5.61 -11.30
C GLN A 282 -18.34 -4.55 -12.34
N GLN A 283 -19.64 -4.30 -12.52
CA GLN A 283 -20.13 -3.30 -13.47
C GLN A 283 -19.72 -1.88 -13.10
N LEU A 284 -19.79 -1.53 -11.81
CA LEU A 284 -19.43 -0.19 -11.32
C LEU A 284 -17.96 0.13 -11.60
N ILE A 285 -17.05 -0.81 -11.36
CA ILE A 285 -15.62 -0.55 -11.51
C ILE A 285 -15.08 -0.79 -12.92
N ALA A 286 -15.80 -1.53 -13.77
CA ALA A 286 -15.32 -1.94 -15.11
C ALA A 286 -14.87 -0.76 -15.99
N ARG A 287 -15.54 0.38 -15.85
CA ARG A 287 -15.28 1.60 -16.65
C ARG A 287 -14.15 2.46 -16.07
N GLY A 288 -13.71 2.19 -14.85
CA GLY A 288 -12.72 2.97 -14.14
C GLY A 288 -11.27 2.63 -14.49
N ARG A 289 -10.36 3.30 -13.78
CA ARG A 289 -8.94 2.95 -13.67
C ARG A 289 -8.64 2.54 -12.23
N ALA A 290 -7.57 1.83 -11.99
CA ALA A 290 -7.10 1.47 -10.64
C ALA A 290 -5.66 1.94 -10.47
N LEU A 291 -5.39 2.78 -9.48
CA LEU A 291 -4.03 3.17 -9.11
C LEU A 291 -3.47 2.13 -8.12
N VAL A 292 -2.35 1.49 -8.44
CA VAL A 292 -1.59 0.68 -7.48
C VAL A 292 -1.00 1.64 -6.45
N ALA A 293 -1.58 1.64 -5.25
CA ALA A 293 -1.18 2.46 -4.11
C ALA A 293 -0.05 1.78 -3.32
N ASP A 294 -0.07 0.44 -3.22
CA ASP A 294 0.98 -0.35 -2.59
C ASP A 294 1.12 -1.72 -3.28
N GLY A 295 2.32 -2.28 -3.26
CA GLY A 295 2.58 -3.62 -3.77
C GLY A 295 3.01 -3.66 -5.24
N HIS A 296 3.67 -2.62 -5.75
CA HIS A 296 4.13 -2.54 -7.15
C HIS A 296 5.02 -3.72 -7.56
N HIS A 297 5.90 -4.20 -6.66
CA HIS A 297 6.70 -5.41 -6.89
C HIS A 297 5.83 -6.66 -7.00
N ARG A 298 4.87 -6.85 -6.08
CA ARG A 298 3.93 -7.99 -6.06
C ARG A 298 3.07 -7.99 -7.33
N PHE A 299 2.56 -6.83 -7.74
CA PHE A 299 1.81 -6.67 -8.98
C PHE A 299 2.64 -7.02 -10.21
N ALA A 300 3.87 -6.50 -10.31
CA ALA A 300 4.76 -6.78 -11.44
C ALA A 300 5.11 -8.29 -11.55
N VAL A 301 5.42 -8.91 -10.42
CA VAL A 301 5.72 -10.35 -10.34
C VAL A 301 4.49 -11.19 -10.71
N ALA A 302 3.30 -10.87 -10.19
CA ALA A 302 2.10 -11.61 -10.57
C ALA A 302 1.80 -11.47 -12.07
N CYS A 303 2.01 -10.29 -12.67
CA CYS A 303 1.85 -10.09 -14.11
C CYS A 303 2.84 -10.89 -14.96
N SER A 304 4.10 -11.03 -14.53
CA SER A 304 5.08 -11.88 -15.23
C SER A 304 4.80 -13.38 -15.03
N HIS A 305 4.13 -13.74 -13.93
CA HIS A 305 3.73 -15.11 -13.59
C HIS A 305 2.23 -15.36 -13.80
N ARG A 306 1.60 -14.67 -14.75
CA ARG A 306 0.16 -14.85 -15.08
C ARG A 306 -0.23 -16.27 -15.50
N HIS A 307 0.76 -17.12 -15.79
CA HIS A 307 0.55 -18.54 -16.09
C HIS A 307 0.30 -19.37 -14.82
N LEU A 308 0.56 -18.81 -13.63
CA LEU A 308 0.38 -19.49 -12.34
C LEU A 308 -0.95 -19.17 -11.66
N CYS A 309 -1.59 -18.05 -11.99
CA CYS A 309 -2.76 -17.56 -11.27
C CYS A 309 -3.71 -16.77 -12.20
N ASP A 310 -4.98 -16.66 -11.81
CA ASP A 310 -6.02 -16.04 -12.65
C ASP A 310 -6.09 -14.50 -12.52
N GLY A 311 -5.35 -13.94 -11.57
CA GLY A 311 -5.31 -12.51 -11.29
C GLY A 311 -4.46 -12.19 -10.08
N VAL A 312 -4.43 -10.91 -9.71
CA VAL A 312 -3.69 -10.40 -8.54
C VAL A 312 -4.67 -10.14 -7.40
N MET A 313 -4.47 -10.81 -6.26
CA MET A 313 -5.22 -10.55 -5.04
C MET A 313 -5.01 -9.10 -4.63
N THR A 314 -6.10 -8.34 -4.60
CA THR A 314 -6.07 -6.89 -4.52
C THR A 314 -7.09 -6.42 -3.51
N TYR A 315 -6.62 -5.62 -2.56
CA TYR A 315 -7.43 -4.80 -1.67
C TYR A 315 -7.73 -3.49 -2.38
N PHE A 316 -9.01 -3.14 -2.52
CA PHE A 316 -9.47 -1.93 -3.18
C PHE A 316 -10.09 -0.97 -2.17
N ALA A 317 -9.84 0.32 -2.38
CA ALA A 317 -10.56 1.42 -1.74
C ALA A 317 -10.93 2.49 -2.78
N CYS A 318 -11.92 3.33 -2.47
CA CYS A 318 -12.33 4.43 -3.34
C CYS A 318 -11.50 5.69 -3.06
N SER A 319 -11.25 6.51 -4.08
CA SER A 319 -10.38 7.71 -4.00
C SER A 319 -10.98 8.87 -3.22
N ASP A 320 -12.30 8.93 -3.18
CA ASP A 320 -13.16 9.91 -2.52
C ASP A 320 -13.40 9.56 -1.04
N ASP A 321 -13.07 8.35 -0.62
CA ASP A 321 -13.14 7.94 0.78
C ASP A 321 -12.12 8.76 1.59
N PRO A 322 -12.58 9.63 2.52
CA PRO A 322 -11.69 10.51 3.26
C PRO A 322 -10.79 9.74 4.24
N ALA A 323 -11.05 8.46 4.50
CA ALA A 323 -10.19 7.57 5.26
C ALA A 323 -9.03 7.00 4.42
N VAL A 324 -8.93 7.28 3.12
CA VAL A 324 -7.72 7.04 2.32
C VAL A 324 -6.74 8.19 2.53
N GLN A 325 -5.70 7.93 3.32
CA GLN A 325 -4.67 8.90 3.64
C GLN A 325 -3.43 8.68 2.76
N VAL A 326 -2.86 9.77 2.25
CA VAL A 326 -1.58 9.77 1.52
C VAL A 326 -0.58 10.55 2.34
N HIS A 327 0.40 9.86 2.92
CA HIS A 327 1.47 10.45 3.71
C HIS A 327 2.74 10.62 2.89
N PRO A 328 3.55 11.63 3.18
CA PRO A 328 4.91 11.69 2.67
C PRO A 328 5.75 10.57 3.31
N ILE A 329 6.89 10.27 2.69
CA ILE A 329 7.92 9.47 3.33
C ILE A 329 9.12 10.38 3.57
N HIS A 330 9.45 10.57 4.85
CA HIS A 330 10.57 11.37 5.35
C HIS A 330 11.89 10.63 5.18
N ARG A 331 13.00 11.39 5.21
CA ARG A 331 14.34 10.83 5.05
C ARG A 331 15.19 11.15 6.26
N VAL A 332 15.86 10.15 6.78
CA VAL A 332 16.92 10.32 7.77
C VAL A 332 18.22 9.96 7.08
N VAL A 333 19.11 10.94 6.95
CA VAL A 333 20.39 10.79 6.28
C VAL A 333 21.45 10.67 7.37
N HIS A 334 22.23 9.60 7.37
CA HIS A 334 23.17 9.27 8.46
C HIS A 334 24.48 8.65 7.96
N GLY A 335 25.53 8.75 8.77
CA GLY A 335 26.79 8.02 8.57
C GLY A 335 28.03 8.90 8.51
N ALA A 336 29.21 8.27 8.63
CA ALA A 336 30.51 8.95 8.74
C ALA A 336 30.94 9.72 7.48
N ALA A 337 30.28 9.50 6.34
CA ALA A 337 30.51 10.25 5.12
C ALA A 337 29.84 11.64 5.12
N ILE A 338 29.13 11.99 6.20
CA ILE A 338 28.39 13.24 6.33
C ILE A 338 29.04 14.08 7.42
N ASP A 339 29.46 15.28 7.05
CA ASP A 339 29.72 16.38 7.99
C ASP A 339 28.49 17.31 7.98
N PRO A 340 27.62 17.25 9.00
CA PRO A 340 26.43 18.09 9.08
C PRO A 340 26.72 19.59 9.01
N ALA A 341 27.89 20.04 9.50
CA ALA A 341 28.25 21.45 9.49
C ALA A 341 28.66 21.92 8.09
N ALA A 342 29.54 21.15 7.41
CA ALA A 342 29.90 21.44 6.02
C ALA A 342 28.69 21.36 5.08
N TRP A 343 27.81 20.40 5.31
CA TRP A 343 26.53 20.28 4.61
C TRP A 343 25.70 21.54 4.82
N GLN A 344 25.43 21.92 6.07
CA GLN A 344 24.57 23.07 6.35
C GLN A 344 25.10 24.34 5.69
N ALA A 345 26.42 24.54 5.69
CA ALA A 345 27.06 25.64 4.97
C ALA A 345 26.77 25.59 3.46
N HIS A 346 26.92 24.44 2.80
CA HIS A 346 26.61 24.32 1.37
C HIS A 346 25.13 24.55 1.06
N LEU A 347 24.23 24.05 1.92
CA LEU A 347 22.80 24.29 1.74
C LEU A 347 22.37 25.73 2.02
N GLN A 348 23.10 26.49 2.84
CA GLN A 348 22.85 27.92 3.03
C GLN A 348 23.13 28.73 1.74
N GLU A 349 23.91 28.19 0.80
CA GLU A 349 24.10 28.79 -0.52
C GLU A 349 22.89 28.58 -1.43
N LEU A 350 22.16 27.47 -1.25
CA LEU A 350 21.06 27.05 -2.13
C LEU A 350 19.66 27.38 -1.58
N CYS A 351 19.57 27.57 -0.26
CA CYS A 351 18.31 27.65 0.45
C CYS A 351 18.28 28.84 1.41
N ASP A 352 17.07 29.34 1.65
CA ASP A 352 16.76 30.24 2.75
C ASP A 352 16.35 29.40 3.97
N TRP A 353 16.88 29.80 5.12
CA TRP A 353 16.74 29.05 6.38
C TRP A 353 15.96 29.89 7.39
N GLU A 354 14.86 29.33 7.87
CA GLU A 354 14.08 29.91 8.96
C GLU A 354 14.15 28.99 10.18
N PRO A 355 14.92 29.36 11.22
CA PRO A 355 14.94 28.62 12.48
C PRO A 355 13.52 28.44 13.04
N ALA A 356 13.21 27.21 13.45
CA ALA A 356 11.96 26.86 14.10
C ALA A 356 12.17 26.78 15.61
N ALA A 357 11.18 27.22 16.39
CA ALA A 357 11.24 27.18 17.85
C ALA A 357 11.16 25.75 18.39
N SER A 358 10.48 24.86 17.64
CA SER A 358 10.44 23.41 17.88
C SER A 358 10.16 22.68 16.57
N VAL A 359 10.22 21.35 16.60
CA VAL A 359 9.82 20.51 15.46
C VAL A 359 8.34 20.74 15.11
N GLU A 360 7.46 20.87 16.09
CA GLU A 360 6.03 21.14 15.91
C GLU A 360 5.77 22.48 15.24
N ASP A 361 6.48 23.53 15.68
CA ASP A 361 6.40 24.87 15.08
C ASP A 361 6.91 24.84 13.63
N GLY A 362 8.04 24.18 13.37
CA GLY A 362 8.56 23.99 12.02
C GLY A 362 7.58 23.24 11.12
N TRP A 363 6.93 22.19 11.64
CA TRP A 363 5.93 21.42 10.90
C TRP A 363 4.67 22.25 10.58
N GLN A 364 4.20 23.08 11.53
CA GLN A 364 3.09 24.00 11.30
C GLN A 364 3.37 24.99 10.18
N ARG A 365 4.58 25.56 10.18
CA ARG A 365 5.02 26.51 9.16
C ARG A 365 5.16 25.84 7.79
N LEU A 366 5.81 24.66 7.73
CA LEU A 366 5.91 23.88 6.49
C LEU A 366 4.54 23.53 5.91
N SER A 367 3.60 23.10 6.76
CA SER A 367 2.25 22.71 6.33
C SER A 367 1.44 23.86 5.71
N ARG A 368 1.81 25.11 6.01
CA ARG A 368 1.17 26.33 5.48
C ARG A 368 2.02 27.01 4.40
N ALA A 369 3.18 26.46 4.06
CA ALA A 369 4.05 27.05 3.06
C ALA A 369 3.44 26.90 1.66
N ASP A 370 3.43 27.99 0.91
CA ASP A 370 3.05 28.02 -0.50
C ASP A 370 4.21 27.57 -1.41
N GLY A 371 3.86 27.15 -2.63
CA GLY A 371 4.85 26.75 -3.63
C GLY A 371 5.48 25.38 -3.36
N VAL A 372 6.67 25.16 -3.91
CA VAL A 372 7.41 23.89 -3.91
C VAL A 372 8.84 24.12 -3.43
N GLY A 373 9.55 23.06 -3.03
CA GLY A 373 10.93 23.15 -2.54
C GLY A 373 11.03 23.64 -1.10
N SER A 374 10.00 23.40 -0.28
CA SER A 374 10.03 23.67 1.16
C SER A 374 10.12 22.37 1.95
N PHE A 375 10.97 22.35 2.97
CA PHE A 375 11.25 21.16 3.79
C PHE A 375 11.37 21.53 5.26
N LEU A 376 11.10 20.58 6.15
CA LEU A 376 11.47 20.70 7.56
C LEU A 376 12.78 19.96 7.76
N TYR A 377 13.83 20.68 8.11
CA TYR A 377 15.13 20.10 8.40
C TYR A 377 15.33 20.01 9.91
N TYR A 378 15.84 18.87 10.36
CA TYR A 378 16.21 18.64 11.75
C TYR A 378 17.62 18.07 11.83
N THR A 379 18.47 18.74 12.62
CA THR A 379 19.79 18.23 13.03
C THR A 379 19.88 18.43 14.53
N PRO A 380 20.12 17.40 15.37
CA PRO A 380 20.05 17.57 16.81
C PRO A 380 20.93 18.74 17.32
N PRO A 381 20.39 19.66 18.17
CA PRO A 381 19.01 19.77 18.66
C PRO A 381 18.11 20.72 17.85
N GLN A 382 18.59 21.26 16.73
CA GLN A 382 18.00 22.36 15.98
C GLN A 382 17.01 21.88 14.89
N ALA A 383 15.96 22.68 14.68
CA ALA A 383 15.01 22.53 13.59
C ALA A 383 14.93 23.82 12.77
N ALA A 384 14.73 23.71 11.46
CA ALA A 384 14.53 24.85 10.58
C ALA A 384 13.60 24.49 9.41
N VAL A 385 12.81 25.47 8.95
CA VAL A 385 12.15 25.39 7.66
C VAL A 385 13.15 25.84 6.61
N VAL A 386 13.43 24.97 5.64
CA VAL A 386 14.40 25.19 4.57
C VAL A 386 13.63 25.36 3.26
N ARG A 387 13.84 26.49 2.58
CA ARG A 387 13.21 26.77 1.28
C ARG A 387 14.29 26.94 0.22
N VAL A 388 14.22 26.13 -0.84
CA VAL A 388 15.13 26.26 -1.98
C VAL A 388 14.85 27.58 -2.69
N ARG A 389 15.89 28.36 -2.96
CA ARG A 389 15.74 29.66 -3.62
C ARG A 389 15.14 29.52 -5.02
N GLY A 390 14.37 30.52 -5.43
CA GLY A 390 13.62 30.50 -6.69
C GLY A 390 14.51 30.34 -7.92
N GLU A 391 15.69 30.99 -7.94
CA GLU A 391 16.67 30.87 -9.01
C GLU A 391 17.28 29.48 -9.11
N VAL A 392 17.50 28.81 -7.98
CA VAL A 392 18.02 27.43 -7.92
C VAL A 392 16.96 26.45 -8.42
N LEU A 393 15.69 26.62 -8.02
CA LEU A 393 14.57 25.82 -8.54
C LEU A 393 14.39 26.01 -10.05
N ALA A 394 14.47 27.25 -10.52
CA ALA A 394 14.35 27.56 -11.94
C ALA A 394 15.52 26.96 -12.75
N GLN A 395 16.74 26.99 -12.21
CA GLN A 395 17.89 26.34 -12.82
C GLN A 395 17.71 24.83 -12.87
N PHE A 396 17.35 24.18 -11.75
CA PHE A 396 17.08 22.75 -11.70
C PHE A 396 16.03 22.33 -12.74
N ALA A 397 14.93 23.08 -12.85
CA ALA A 397 13.86 22.79 -13.80
C ALA A 397 14.30 22.92 -15.28
N ARG A 398 15.31 23.73 -15.59
CA ARG A 398 15.89 23.84 -16.94
C ARG A 398 16.91 22.75 -17.24
N ASP A 399 17.74 22.41 -16.26
CA ASP A 399 18.89 21.55 -16.45
C ASP A 399 18.54 20.05 -16.33
N THR A 400 17.43 19.73 -15.65
CA THR A 400 16.98 18.36 -15.46
C THR A 400 16.37 17.76 -16.73
N SER A 401 16.59 16.48 -16.97
CA SER A 401 15.89 15.72 -18.01
C SER A 401 14.50 15.23 -17.58
N LEU A 402 14.10 15.53 -16.34
CA LEU A 402 12.81 15.13 -15.81
C LEU A 402 11.68 15.97 -16.44
N PRO A 403 10.49 15.37 -16.68
CA PRO A 403 9.30 16.12 -17.04
C PRO A 403 9.02 17.26 -16.05
N GLN A 404 8.59 18.42 -16.56
CA GLN A 404 8.40 19.64 -15.78
C GLN A 404 7.54 19.43 -14.53
N ARG A 405 6.45 18.66 -14.66
CA ARG A 405 5.55 18.38 -13.55
C ARG A 405 6.23 17.58 -12.43
N LEU A 406 7.11 16.63 -12.77
CA LEU A 406 7.88 15.87 -11.79
C LEU A 406 8.96 16.75 -11.13
N ALA A 407 9.63 17.61 -11.90
CA ALA A 407 10.66 18.52 -11.40
C ALA A 407 10.11 19.53 -10.36
N GLN A 408 8.80 19.76 -10.34
CA GLN A 408 8.10 20.64 -9.42
C GLN A 408 7.56 19.94 -8.16
N LEU A 409 7.96 18.72 -7.86
CA LEU A 409 7.54 18.04 -6.61
C LEU A 409 8.62 18.17 -5.55
N ASP A 410 8.23 18.45 -4.29
CA ASP A 410 9.14 18.49 -3.14
C ASP A 410 10.00 17.23 -3.06
N VAL A 411 9.39 16.06 -3.28
CA VAL A 411 10.13 14.78 -3.25
C VAL A 411 11.20 14.70 -4.34
N THR A 412 10.92 15.21 -5.54
CA THR A 412 11.86 15.21 -6.66
C THR A 412 12.97 16.21 -6.42
N ILE A 413 12.64 17.40 -5.92
CA ILE A 413 13.60 18.44 -5.56
C ILE A 413 14.54 17.91 -4.47
N LEU A 414 14.01 17.29 -3.42
CA LEU A 414 14.86 16.69 -2.40
C LEU A 414 15.75 15.60 -3.01
N HIS A 415 15.18 14.66 -3.76
CA HIS A 415 15.89 13.47 -4.23
C HIS A 415 16.93 13.76 -5.33
N HIS A 416 16.65 14.68 -6.25
CA HIS A 416 17.50 14.93 -7.43
C HIS A 416 18.30 16.23 -7.36
N LEU A 417 17.91 17.19 -6.51
CA LEU A 417 18.66 18.44 -6.35
C LEU A 417 19.43 18.47 -5.03
N LEU A 418 18.73 18.33 -3.90
CA LEU A 418 19.37 18.55 -2.59
C LEU A 418 20.22 17.35 -2.17
N LEU A 419 19.68 16.13 -2.20
CA LEU A 419 20.38 14.94 -1.70
C LEU A 419 21.69 14.62 -2.44
N PRO A 420 21.78 14.75 -3.78
CA PRO A 420 23.03 14.49 -4.49
C PRO A 420 24.12 15.53 -4.21
N ARG A 421 23.76 16.73 -3.75
CA ARG A 421 24.72 17.79 -3.37
C ARG A 421 25.36 17.54 -2.00
N LEU A 422 24.84 16.57 -1.24
CA LEU A 422 25.31 16.24 0.11
C LEU A 422 26.54 15.37 0.12
N ALA A 423 26.68 14.54 -0.90
CA ALA A 423 27.84 13.69 -1.09
C ALA A 423 28.43 14.07 -2.44
N GLY A 424 29.65 14.61 -2.46
CA GLY A 424 30.31 15.03 -3.71
C GLY A 424 30.38 13.93 -4.79
N SER A 425 30.18 12.66 -4.40
CA SER A 425 30.13 11.47 -5.24
C SER A 425 28.76 10.74 -5.26
N GLY A 426 27.71 11.33 -4.68
CA GLY A 426 26.39 10.69 -4.47
C GLY A 426 26.30 9.93 -3.14
N LEU A 427 25.11 9.93 -2.52
CA LEU A 427 24.87 9.25 -1.25
C LEU A 427 24.73 7.73 -1.45
N PRO A 428 25.38 6.90 -0.61
CA PRO A 428 25.11 5.46 -0.60
C PRO A 428 23.63 5.20 -0.29
N VAL A 429 23.06 4.13 -0.86
CA VAL A 429 21.65 3.79 -0.64
C VAL A 429 21.37 3.52 0.84
N GLU A 430 22.33 2.91 1.53
CA GLU A 430 22.32 2.60 2.96
C GLU A 430 22.44 3.82 3.88
N ALA A 431 22.82 4.99 3.34
CA ALA A 431 22.94 6.23 4.12
C ALA A 431 21.58 6.92 4.34
N VAL A 432 20.52 6.48 3.64
CA VAL A 432 19.18 7.09 3.73
C VAL A 432 18.18 6.08 4.29
N ARG A 433 17.65 6.38 5.46
CA ARG A 433 16.48 5.70 6.04
C ARG A 433 15.21 6.44 5.71
N TYR A 434 14.11 5.70 5.67
CA TYR A 434 12.80 6.18 5.29
C TYR A 434 11.80 5.91 6.39
N THR A 435 10.96 6.89 6.71
CA THR A 435 9.82 6.69 7.63
C THR A 435 8.64 7.59 7.22
N PRO A 436 7.39 7.11 7.30
CA PRO A 436 6.21 7.94 7.12
C PRO A 436 5.87 8.82 8.34
N ASP A 437 6.58 8.68 9.47
CA ASP A 437 6.40 9.51 10.68
C ASP A 437 7.62 10.39 10.93
N PHE A 438 7.43 11.71 10.87
CA PHE A 438 8.53 12.64 11.09
C PHE A 438 9.06 12.63 12.53
N ARG A 439 8.25 12.25 13.52
CA ARG A 439 8.71 12.10 14.91
C ARG A 439 9.69 10.95 15.04
N GLU A 440 9.39 9.84 14.38
CA GLU A 440 10.32 8.71 14.28
C GLU A 440 11.62 9.15 13.58
N ALA A 441 11.51 9.95 12.53
CA ALA A 441 12.68 10.51 11.84
C ALA A 441 13.56 11.36 12.77
N VAL A 442 12.93 12.21 13.60
CA VAL A 442 13.61 13.03 14.62
C VAL A 442 14.27 12.14 15.68
N GLN A 443 13.58 11.12 16.17
CA GLN A 443 14.13 10.18 17.14
C GLN A 443 15.35 9.42 16.57
N MET A 444 15.24 8.89 15.35
CA MET A 444 16.36 8.24 14.67
C MET A 444 17.56 9.20 14.53
N ALA A 445 17.32 10.47 14.22
CA ALA A 445 18.38 11.47 14.10
C ALA A 445 19.02 11.82 15.46
N GLN A 446 18.27 11.77 16.56
CA GLN A 446 18.78 11.97 17.92
C GLN A 446 19.62 10.80 18.41
N GLU A 447 19.22 9.57 18.06
CA GLU A 447 19.91 8.34 18.47
C GLU A 447 21.19 8.07 17.66
N ALA A 448 21.21 8.45 16.38
CA ALA A 448 22.36 8.27 15.51
C ALA A 448 23.38 9.41 15.65
N GLN A 449 24.66 9.07 15.77
CA GLN A 449 25.73 10.06 15.65
C GLN A 449 25.84 10.52 14.18
N LEU A 450 25.83 11.85 13.95
CA LEU A 450 25.92 12.49 12.63
C LEU A 450 24.76 12.11 11.69
N ALA A 451 23.55 12.54 12.04
CA ALA A 451 22.36 12.36 11.23
C ALA A 451 21.52 13.64 11.14
N CYS A 452 20.79 13.79 10.04
CA CYS A 452 19.76 14.81 9.89
C CYS A 452 18.47 14.21 9.32
N ALA A 453 17.33 14.78 9.69
CA ALA A 453 16.02 14.36 9.22
C ALA A 453 15.38 15.43 8.32
N TRP A 454 14.71 14.96 7.26
CA TRP A 454 14.06 15.75 6.23
C TRP A 454 12.56 15.45 6.18
N GLY A 455 11.78 16.43 6.62
CA GLY A 455 10.34 16.47 6.60
C GLY A 455 9.82 16.97 5.25
N LEU A 456 8.82 16.29 4.71
CA LEU A 456 8.20 16.59 3.42
C LEU A 456 6.70 16.78 3.60
N ARG A 457 6.08 17.48 2.65
CA ARG A 457 4.62 17.54 2.51
C ARG A 457 4.10 16.34 1.71
N PRO A 458 2.89 15.84 2.01
CA PRO A 458 2.25 14.79 1.21
C PRO A 458 2.01 15.26 -0.23
N ILE A 459 2.11 14.34 -1.18
CA ILE A 459 1.66 14.56 -2.56
C ILE A 459 0.14 14.35 -2.59
N PRO A 460 -0.66 15.32 -3.07
CA PRO A 460 -2.10 15.14 -3.18
C PRO A 460 -2.46 13.93 -4.04
N LEU A 461 -3.46 13.14 -3.63
CA LEU A 461 -3.90 11.94 -4.35
C LEU A 461 -4.22 12.23 -5.83
N ALA A 462 -4.88 13.36 -6.10
CA ALA A 462 -5.20 13.80 -7.45
C ALA A 462 -3.93 13.98 -8.32
N THR A 463 -2.84 14.52 -7.75
CA THR A 463 -1.55 14.65 -8.44
C THR A 463 -0.91 13.29 -8.69
N VAL A 464 -1.04 12.33 -7.76
CA VAL A 464 -0.56 10.95 -8.00
C VAL A 464 -1.31 10.30 -9.17
N PHE A 465 -2.63 10.44 -9.23
CA PHE A 465 -3.44 9.97 -10.36
C PHE A 465 -3.06 10.67 -11.68
N GLU A 466 -2.91 11.99 -11.66
CA GLU A 466 -2.48 12.81 -12.80
C GLU A 466 -1.18 12.26 -13.39
N LEU A 467 -0.13 12.14 -12.56
CA LEU A 467 1.19 11.67 -12.99
C LEU A 467 1.15 10.22 -13.49
N ALA A 468 0.48 9.33 -12.74
CA ALA A 468 0.38 7.93 -13.12
C ALA A 468 -0.40 7.75 -14.44
N SER A 469 -1.41 8.60 -14.70
CA SER A 469 -2.16 8.61 -15.96
C SER A 469 -1.32 9.00 -17.17
N GLN A 470 -0.28 9.80 -16.96
CA GLN A 470 0.73 10.19 -17.95
C GLN A 470 1.89 9.18 -18.03
N ARG A 471 1.81 8.06 -17.30
CA ARG A 471 2.85 7.04 -17.15
C ARG A 471 4.16 7.59 -16.57
N LEU A 472 4.05 8.64 -15.76
CA LEU A 472 5.16 9.20 -15.01
C LEU A 472 5.25 8.51 -13.65
N THR A 473 6.45 8.08 -13.30
CA THR A 473 6.74 7.45 -12.01
C THR A 473 7.44 8.43 -11.08
N LEU A 474 6.97 8.48 -9.85
CA LEU A 474 7.61 9.21 -8.76
C LEU A 474 8.95 8.54 -8.37
N PRO A 475 9.86 9.29 -7.72
CA PRO A 475 11.02 8.70 -7.07
C PRO A 475 10.62 7.59 -6.10
N GLN A 476 11.56 6.70 -5.79
CA GLN A 476 11.32 5.65 -4.81
C GLN A 476 10.88 6.22 -3.46
N LYS A 477 10.00 5.50 -2.77
CA LYS A 477 9.57 5.86 -1.42
C LYS A 477 9.05 7.31 -1.38
N SER A 478 8.15 7.66 -2.30
CA SER A 478 7.56 9.02 -2.37
C SER A 478 6.26 9.16 -1.60
N THR A 479 5.44 8.11 -1.58
CA THR A 479 4.07 8.14 -1.05
C THR A 479 3.83 6.92 -0.16
N TYR A 480 3.21 7.15 0.98
CA TYR A 480 2.77 6.11 1.90
C TYR A 480 1.25 6.16 2.04
N PHE A 481 0.58 5.17 1.45
CA PHE A 481 -0.88 5.07 1.51
C PHE A 481 -1.31 4.32 2.77
N TYR A 482 -2.27 4.88 3.50
CA TYR A 482 -2.74 4.36 4.78
C TYR A 482 -4.28 4.42 4.91
N PRO A 483 -4.90 3.48 5.63
CA PRO A 483 -4.31 2.24 6.13
C PRO A 483 -4.09 1.20 5.03
N LYS A 484 -3.12 0.31 5.25
CA LYS A 484 -2.90 -0.87 4.39
C LYS A 484 -3.68 -2.05 4.97
N ALA A 485 -4.13 -2.97 4.13
CA ALA A 485 -4.74 -4.21 4.62
C ALA A 485 -3.68 -5.07 5.33
N PRO A 486 -3.97 -5.62 6.53
CA PRO A 486 -3.07 -6.53 7.21
C PRO A 486 -2.96 -7.86 6.44
N ALA A 487 -1.83 -8.53 6.58
CA ALA A 487 -1.64 -9.86 6.01
C ALA A 487 -2.30 -10.92 6.90
N GLY A 488 -2.80 -11.99 6.26
CA GLY A 488 -3.48 -13.11 6.92
C GLY A 488 -5.01 -13.02 6.99
N LEU A 489 -5.64 -11.97 6.45
CA LEU A 489 -7.10 -11.90 6.34
C LEU A 489 -7.67 -12.95 5.38
N VAL A 490 -7.03 -13.05 4.22
CA VAL A 490 -7.33 -14.00 3.15
C VAL A 490 -6.03 -14.35 2.45
N VAL A 491 -5.90 -15.61 2.04
CA VAL A 491 -4.82 -16.09 1.17
C VAL A 491 -5.46 -16.60 -0.10
N TYR A 492 -4.90 -16.26 -1.26
CA TYR A 492 -5.33 -16.81 -2.54
C TYR A 492 -4.40 -17.97 -2.94
N PRO A 493 -4.77 -19.24 -2.66
CA PRO A 493 -4.06 -20.39 -3.20
C PRO A 493 -4.38 -20.53 -4.70
N PHE A 494 -3.39 -20.93 -5.49
CA PHE A 494 -3.58 -21.24 -6.91
C PHE A 494 -2.97 -22.60 -7.32
N ASP A 495 -2.56 -23.40 -6.33
CA ASP A 495 -2.42 -24.85 -6.50
C ASP A 495 -3.82 -25.52 -6.47
N PRO A 496 -4.06 -26.57 -7.28
CA PRO A 496 -5.22 -27.43 -7.07
C PRO A 496 -5.17 -28.02 -5.65
N ALA A 497 -6.31 -28.05 -4.96
CA ALA A 497 -6.40 -28.64 -3.63
C ALA A 497 -5.85 -30.09 -3.67
N PRO A 498 -5.05 -30.52 -2.67
CA PRO A 498 -4.57 -31.89 -2.65
C PRO A 498 -5.77 -32.83 -2.70
N SER A 499 -5.83 -33.65 -3.75
CA SER A 499 -6.89 -34.64 -3.89
C SER A 499 -6.82 -35.60 -2.70
N ALA A 500 -7.96 -35.89 -2.08
CA ALA A 500 -8.08 -36.83 -0.96
C ALA A 500 -7.61 -38.26 -1.29
N THR A 501 -7.16 -38.52 -2.52
CA THR A 501 -6.71 -39.80 -3.04
C THR A 501 -5.25 -40.15 -2.77
N ASN A 502 -4.41 -39.22 -2.26
CA ASN A 502 -2.99 -39.51 -2.00
C ASN A 502 -2.63 -39.84 -0.54
N ALA A 503 -3.61 -39.96 0.37
CA ALA A 503 -3.37 -40.36 1.76
C ALA A 503 -3.20 -41.88 1.97
N GLY A 504 -3.11 -42.69 0.90
CA GLY A 504 -3.13 -44.16 0.96
C GLY A 504 -1.97 -44.90 0.28
N ARG A 505 -0.89 -44.22 -0.12
CA ARG A 505 0.27 -44.88 -0.76
C ARG A 505 1.60 -44.43 -0.17
N HIS A 506 1.80 -44.70 1.12
CA HIS A 506 3.13 -45.06 1.59
C HIS A 506 3.12 -46.55 1.88
N GLY A 507 3.72 -47.29 0.95
CA GLY A 507 3.90 -48.72 1.02
C GLY A 507 4.79 -49.09 2.20
N ASP A 508 4.33 -50.12 2.89
CA ASP A 508 5.03 -50.99 3.81
C ASP A 508 6.46 -51.28 3.31
N VAL A 509 7.47 -50.73 4.00
CA VAL A 509 8.85 -51.24 3.90
C VAL A 509 9.02 -52.16 5.09
N SER A 510 8.68 -53.42 4.86
CA SER A 510 8.95 -54.52 5.78
C SER A 510 10.46 -54.63 6.02
N VAL A 511 10.84 -54.50 7.29
CA VAL A 511 12.14 -54.85 7.85
C VAL A 511 12.43 -56.34 7.60
N ARG A 512 13.51 -56.66 6.86
CA ARG A 512 14.41 -57.78 7.11
C ARG A 512 15.80 -57.47 6.61
#